data_AF-A0ABD3ZAU8-F1
#
_entry.id   AF-A0ABD3ZAU8-F1
#
_cell.length_a   1.000
_cell.length_b   1.000
_cell.length_c   1.000
_cell.angle_alpha   90.00
_cell.angle_beta   90.00
_cell.angle_gamma   90.00
#
_symmetry.space_group_name_H-M   'P 1'
#
loop_
_entity.id
_entity.type
_entity.pdbx_description
1 polymer ?
#
loop_
_entity_poly.entity_id
_entity_poly.type
_entity_poly.pdbx_seq_one_letter_code
_entity_poly.pdbx_strand_id
1 'polypeptide(L)'
;MLSLLILLIGILGYTALSVATPSLKPRQGTVQMGFYDLMSQQKELYDSHLTSVNGTILNTITNPNDTRFVVKGKFTETHRELGKVYYLYSQIYYSTPQRRLMIDGLIDFLQNNEVWMIPLKLDGQPLVIGQTGMIFLYPLGH
;
A
#
# COMPACT_ATOMS: atom_id res chain seq x y z
N MET A 1 28.07 -30.68 -33.40
CA MET A 1 27.45 -31.09 -32.12
C MET A 1 27.56 -30.01 -31.03
N LEU A 2 28.67 -29.26 -30.95
CA LEU A 2 28.84 -28.16 -29.99
C LEU A 2 27.86 -26.99 -30.16
N SER A 3 27.51 -26.64 -31.41
CA SER A 3 26.57 -25.57 -31.72
C SER A 3 25.14 -25.86 -31.27
N LEU A 4 24.72 -27.13 -31.27
CA LEU A 4 23.39 -27.55 -30.83
C LEU A 4 23.23 -27.41 -29.31
N LEU A 5 24.32 -27.62 -28.57
CA LEU A 5 24.35 -27.54 -27.10
C LEU A 5 24.22 -26.09 -26.60
N ILE A 6 24.88 -25.15 -27.29
CA ILE A 6 24.83 -23.71 -26.96
C ILE A 6 23.43 -23.15 -27.20
N LEU A 7 22.76 -23.59 -28.28
CA LEU A 7 21.39 -23.19 -28.58
C LEU A 7 20.41 -23.69 -27.49
N LEU A 8 20.58 -24.94 -27.04
CA LEU A 8 19.74 -25.51 -25.98
C LEU A 8 19.90 -24.76 -24.65
N ILE A 9 21.13 -24.40 -24.27
CA ILE A 9 21.42 -23.64 -23.05
C ILE A 9 20.85 -22.21 -23.14
N GLY A 10 20.94 -21.58 -24.31
CA GLY A 10 20.34 -20.27 -24.56
C GLY A 10 18.82 -20.28 -24.42
N ILE A 11 18.15 -21.32 -24.93
CA ILE A 11 16.70 -21.48 -24.83
C ILE A 11 16.27 -21.78 -23.39
N LEU A 12 16.97 -22.69 -22.70
CA LEU A 12 16.72 -23.02 -21.29
C LEU A 12 16.91 -21.81 -20.37
N GLY A 13 17.96 -21.02 -20.59
CA GLY A 13 18.22 -19.78 -19.84
C GLY A 13 17.15 -18.72 -20.08
N TYR A 14 16.65 -18.59 -21.31
CA TYR A 14 15.58 -17.63 -21.64
C TYR A 14 14.24 -18.04 -21.00
N THR A 15 13.91 -19.33 -20.99
CA THR A 15 12.69 -19.84 -20.33
C THR A 15 12.76 -19.81 -18.80
N ALA A 16 13.96 -19.93 -18.22
CA ALA A 16 14.15 -19.85 -16.77
C ALA A 16 14.07 -18.41 -16.22
N LEU A 17 14.42 -17.40 -17.04
CA LEU A 17 14.28 -15.99 -16.65
C LEU A 17 12.88 -15.41 -16.91
N SER A 18 12.06 -16.05 -17.74
CA SER A 18 10.70 -15.61 -18.06
C SER A 18 9.64 -16.29 -17.19
N VAL A 19 9.91 -16.37 -15.89
CA VAL A 19 8.85 -16.62 -14.90
C VAL A 19 7.92 -15.42 -14.96
N ALA A 20 6.82 -15.58 -15.71
CA ALA A 20 5.72 -14.64 -15.70
C ALA A 20 5.31 -14.44 -14.24
N THR A 21 5.52 -13.24 -13.70
CA THR A 21 5.00 -12.86 -12.40
C THR A 21 3.49 -13.08 -12.47
N PRO A 22 2.91 -13.93 -11.60
CA PRO A 22 1.49 -14.20 -11.65
C PRO A 22 0.75 -12.88 -11.54
N SER A 23 -0.18 -12.63 -12.48
CA SER A 23 -1.07 -11.47 -12.42
C SER A 23 -1.82 -11.53 -11.10
N LEU A 24 -1.42 -10.69 -10.14
CA LEU A 24 -2.09 -10.56 -8.86
C LEU A 24 -3.47 -9.98 -9.12
N LYS A 25 -4.52 -10.80 -8.94
CA LYS A 25 -5.91 -10.34 -9.01
C LYS A 25 -6.07 -9.10 -8.13
N PRO A 26 -6.79 -8.04 -8.60
CA PRO A 26 -7.04 -6.87 -7.79
C PRO A 26 -7.62 -7.25 -6.44
N ARG A 27 -7.01 -6.79 -5.35
CA ARG A 27 -7.50 -7.04 -3.99
C ARG A 27 -8.01 -5.73 -3.40
N GLN A 28 -9.13 -5.78 -2.69
CA GLN A 28 -9.76 -4.61 -2.10
C GLN A 28 -9.93 -4.80 -0.60
N GLY A 29 -9.89 -3.70 0.15
CA GLY A 29 -10.17 -3.68 1.58
C GLY A 29 -10.61 -2.29 2.03
N THR A 30 -11.38 -2.25 3.11
CA THR A 30 -11.82 -0.99 3.72
C THR A 30 -11.39 -0.99 5.18
N VAL A 31 -10.87 0.14 5.63
CA VAL A 31 -10.38 0.36 6.98
C VAL A 31 -10.92 1.70 7.45
N GLN A 32 -11.38 1.78 8.69
CA GLN A 32 -11.67 3.05 9.32
C GLN A 32 -10.47 3.47 10.17
N MET A 33 -10.07 4.72 10.04
CA MET A 33 -8.96 5.32 10.79
C MET A 33 -9.39 6.66 11.37
N GLY A 34 -8.74 7.08 12.44
CA GLY A 34 -9.06 8.35 13.07
C GLY A 34 -7.90 8.90 13.87
N PHE A 35 -7.98 10.19 14.16
CA PHE A 35 -7.02 10.93 14.96
C PHE A 35 -7.75 11.52 16.16
N TYR A 36 -7.05 11.61 17.28
CA TYR A 36 -7.59 12.18 18.50
C TYR A 36 -6.52 13.06 19.15
N ASP A 37 -6.79 14.35 19.30
CA ASP A 37 -5.94 15.27 20.03
C ASP A 37 -6.39 15.35 21.48
N LEU A 38 -5.51 14.95 22.41
CA LEU A 38 -5.82 14.90 23.84
C LEU A 38 -6.06 16.29 24.45
N MET A 39 -5.38 17.32 23.93
CA MET A 39 -5.40 18.67 24.52
C MET A 39 -6.67 19.43 24.16
N SER A 40 -7.06 19.38 22.89
CA SER A 40 -8.26 20.05 22.35
C SER A 40 -9.49 19.15 22.35
N GLN A 41 -9.32 17.85 22.66
CA GLN A 41 -10.37 16.82 22.58
C GLN A 41 -11.02 16.71 21.20
N GLN A 42 -10.29 17.13 20.16
CA GLN A 42 -10.76 17.06 18.79
C GLN A 42 -10.53 15.66 18.24
N LYS A 43 -11.53 15.16 17.50
CA LYS A 43 -11.50 13.86 16.85
C LYS A 43 -11.73 14.01 15.36
N GLU A 44 -10.99 13.24 14.59
CA GLU A 44 -11.19 13.06 13.16
C GLU A 44 -11.42 11.57 12.89
N LEU A 45 -12.34 11.26 11.98
CA LEU A 45 -12.66 9.90 11.57
C LEU A 45 -12.76 9.85 10.05
N TYR A 46 -12.17 8.83 9.46
CA TYR A 46 -12.06 8.67 8.02
C TYR A 46 -12.25 7.22 7.61
N ASP A 47 -12.92 7.03 6.48
CA ASP A 47 -13.00 5.74 5.81
C ASP A 47 -11.92 5.68 4.74
N SER A 48 -11.17 4.58 4.73
CA SER A 48 -10.02 4.35 3.87
C SER A 48 -10.26 3.10 3.02
N HIS A 49 -10.38 3.29 1.72
CA HIS A 49 -10.52 2.22 0.74
C HIS A 49 -9.17 1.95 0.08
N LEU A 50 -8.76 0.69 0.07
CA LEU A 50 -7.49 0.22 -0.46
C LEU A 50 -7.77 -0.72 -1.63
N THR A 51 -7.05 -0.55 -2.73
CA THR A 51 -7.08 -1.44 -3.89
C THR A 51 -5.67 -1.74 -4.36
N SER A 52 -5.27 -3.01 -4.36
CA SER A 52 -3.94 -3.42 -4.82
C SER A 52 -4.02 -4.00 -6.21
N VAL A 53 -3.16 -3.51 -7.11
CA VAL A 53 -3.00 -3.98 -8.48
C VAL A 53 -1.51 -3.92 -8.82
N ASN A 54 -0.92 -5.02 -9.27
CA ASN A 54 0.46 -5.07 -9.78
C ASN A 54 1.52 -4.43 -8.85
N GLY A 55 1.56 -4.80 -7.57
CA GLY A 55 2.55 -4.27 -6.61
C GLY A 55 2.34 -2.79 -6.21
N THR A 56 1.23 -2.20 -6.66
CA THR A 56 0.80 -0.86 -6.27
C THR A 56 -0.42 -0.97 -5.36
N ILE A 57 -0.54 -0.07 -4.38
CA ILE A 57 -1.74 0.08 -3.56
C ILE A 57 -2.32 1.48 -3.81
N LEU A 58 -3.48 1.53 -4.43
CA LEU A 58 -4.29 2.73 -4.51
C LEU A 58 -5.07 2.89 -3.22
N ASN A 59 -5.06 4.10 -2.69
CA ASN A 59 -5.79 4.44 -1.48
C ASN A 59 -6.72 5.63 -1.74
N THR A 60 -7.95 5.55 -1.23
CA THR A 60 -8.91 6.65 -1.20
C THR A 60 -9.40 6.83 0.22
N ILE A 61 -9.19 8.01 0.79
CA ILE A 61 -9.62 8.37 2.14
C ILE A 61 -10.73 9.41 2.03
N THR A 62 -11.84 9.18 2.71
CA THR A 62 -13.01 10.07 2.75
C THR A 62 -13.44 10.35 4.18
N ASN A 63 -14.05 11.50 4.41
CA ASN A 63 -14.69 11.79 5.71
C ASN A 63 -16.17 11.39 5.62
N PRO A 64 -16.67 10.48 6.48
CA PRO A 64 -18.07 10.06 6.45
C PRO A 64 -19.05 11.22 6.71
N ASN A 65 -18.58 12.31 7.32
CA ASN A 65 -19.38 13.48 7.67
C ASN A 65 -19.12 14.70 6.77
N ASP A 66 -18.14 14.65 5.85
CA ASP A 66 -17.85 15.74 4.91
C ASP A 66 -17.47 15.18 3.54
N THR A 67 -18.44 15.18 2.62
CA THR A 67 -18.30 14.68 1.24
C THR A 67 -17.31 15.47 0.40
N ARG A 68 -16.88 16.64 0.86
CA ARG A 68 -15.89 17.49 0.18
C ARG A 68 -14.46 17.12 0.57
N PHE A 69 -14.28 16.31 1.62
CA PHE A 69 -12.99 15.77 2.01
C PHE A 69 -12.68 14.49 1.23
N VAL A 70 -11.65 14.52 0.40
CA VAL A 70 -11.16 13.35 -0.33
C VAL A 70 -9.65 13.42 -0.47
N VAL A 71 -8.98 12.32 -0.11
CA VAL A 71 -7.56 12.09 -0.43
C VAL A 71 -7.47 10.86 -1.32
N LYS A 72 -6.75 10.96 -2.43
CA LYS A 72 -6.38 9.80 -3.25
C LYS A 72 -4.87 9.74 -3.36
N GLY A 73 -4.33 8.56 -3.12
CA GLY A 73 -2.91 8.33 -3.18
C GLY A 73 -2.57 6.96 -3.73
N LYS A 74 -1.27 6.80 -3.98
CA LYS A 74 -0.70 5.59 -4.55
C LYS A 74 0.58 5.24 -3.81
N PHE A 75 0.60 4.06 -3.19
CA PHE A 75 1.80 3.43 -2.67
C PHE A 75 2.40 2.55 -3.77
N THR A 76 3.65 2.83 -4.12
CA THR A 76 4.42 2.04 -5.09
C THR A 76 5.45 1.23 -4.33
N GLU A 77 5.40 -0.10 -4.43
CA GLU A 77 6.41 -0.96 -3.81
C GLU A 77 7.79 -0.63 -4.38
N THR A 78 8.77 -0.42 -3.50
CA THR A 78 10.17 -0.14 -3.88
C THR A 78 11.02 -1.39 -3.72
N HIS A 79 11.01 -1.99 -2.54
CA HIS A 79 11.82 -3.15 -2.20
C HIS A 79 11.23 -3.95 -1.03
N ARG A 80 11.81 -5.13 -0.79
CA ARG A 80 11.47 -6.01 0.33
C ARG A 80 12.74 -6.40 1.08
N GLU A 81 12.72 -6.28 2.40
CA GLU A 81 13.86 -6.60 3.25
C GLU A 81 13.37 -7.08 4.63
N LEU A 82 13.95 -8.17 5.15
CA LEU A 82 13.68 -8.69 6.50
C LEU A 82 12.17 -8.83 6.85
N GLY A 83 11.37 -9.29 5.88
CA GLY A 83 9.93 -9.49 6.05
C GLY A 83 9.08 -8.20 5.94
N LYS A 84 9.70 -7.06 5.66
CA LYS A 84 9.02 -5.78 5.38
C LYS A 84 8.88 -5.57 3.87
N VAL A 85 7.81 -4.87 3.50
CA VAL A 85 7.59 -4.36 2.15
C VAL A 85 7.59 -2.84 2.22
N TYR A 86 8.47 -2.21 1.47
CA TYR A 86 8.68 -0.76 1.48
C TYR A 86 7.92 -0.11 0.33
N TYR A 87 7.40 1.09 0.58
CA TYR A 87 6.57 1.83 -0.34
C TYR A 87 6.91 3.32 -0.34
N LEU A 88 6.87 3.91 -1.53
CA LEU A 88 6.78 5.36 -1.69
C LEU A 88 5.35 5.78 -1.96
N TYR A 89 4.89 6.80 -1.25
CA TYR A 89 3.57 7.39 -1.45
C TYR A 89 3.63 8.55 -2.44
N SER A 90 2.67 8.57 -3.36
CA SER A 90 2.43 9.68 -4.27
C SER A 90 0.98 10.11 -4.17
N GLN A 91 0.75 11.40 -3.91
CA GLN A 91 -0.59 11.96 -3.86
C GLN A 91 -1.12 12.17 -5.28
N ILE A 92 -2.31 11.62 -5.55
CA ILE A 92 -3.02 11.78 -6.81
C ILE A 92 -4.01 12.95 -6.72
N TYR A 93 -4.70 13.06 -5.59
CA TYR A 93 -5.73 14.08 -5.38
C TYR A 93 -5.87 14.39 -3.89
N TYR A 94 -6.16 15.66 -3.58
CA TYR A 94 -6.49 16.10 -2.24
C TYR A 94 -7.46 17.28 -2.33
N SER A 95 -8.58 17.18 -1.61
CA SER A 95 -9.59 18.22 -1.50
C SER A 95 -10.10 18.26 -0.08
N THR A 96 -10.18 19.46 0.49
CA THR A 96 -10.84 19.72 1.76
C THR A 96 -11.26 21.19 1.84
N PRO A 97 -12.43 21.50 2.43
CA PRO A 97 -12.81 22.86 2.77
C PRO A 97 -12.21 23.30 4.12
N GLN A 98 -11.70 22.36 4.91
CA GLN A 98 -11.17 22.58 6.26
C GLN A 98 -9.64 22.77 6.20
N ARG A 99 -9.08 23.46 7.19
CA ARG A 99 -7.62 23.68 7.29
C ARG A 99 -7.12 23.06 8.59
N ARG A 100 -5.85 22.61 8.59
CA ARG A 100 -5.15 22.09 9.76
C ARG A 100 -5.81 20.83 10.34
N LEU A 101 -6.17 19.90 9.47
CA LEU A 101 -6.64 18.59 9.91
C LEU A 101 -5.44 17.78 10.42
N MET A 102 -5.64 16.96 11.44
CA MET A 102 -4.59 16.07 11.97
C MET A 102 -4.12 15.08 10.90
N ILE A 103 -5.01 14.65 9.99
CA ILE A 103 -4.62 13.81 8.85
C ILE A 103 -3.59 14.48 7.92
N ASP A 104 -3.50 15.81 7.90
CA ASP A 104 -2.51 16.53 7.10
C ASP A 104 -1.10 16.11 7.51
N GLY A 105 -0.86 15.89 8.81
CA GLY A 105 0.42 15.41 9.32
C GLY A 105 0.77 13.98 8.88
N LEU A 106 -0.23 13.09 8.77
CA LEU A 106 0.00 11.76 8.21
C LEU A 106 0.33 11.85 6.72
N ILE A 107 -0.40 12.67 5.96
CA ILE A 107 -0.16 12.84 4.52
C ILE A 107 1.23 13.40 4.28
N ASP A 108 1.63 14.41 5.03
CA ASP A 108 2.97 15.00 4.96
C ASP A 108 4.04 13.95 5.30
N PHE A 109 3.83 13.14 6.34
CA PHE A 109 4.73 12.02 6.66
C PHE A 109 4.85 11.03 5.49
N LEU A 110 3.73 10.60 4.91
CA LEU A 110 3.71 9.65 3.79
C LEU A 110 4.42 10.21 2.55
N GLN A 111 4.21 11.48 2.22
CA GLN A 111 4.82 12.11 1.04
C GLN A 111 6.34 12.27 1.14
N ASN A 112 6.86 12.41 2.36
CA ASN A 112 8.27 12.73 2.60
C ASN A 112 9.10 11.54 3.10
N ASN A 113 8.49 10.37 3.32
CA ASN A 113 9.17 9.19 3.84
C ASN A 113 8.83 7.94 3.03
N GLU A 114 9.82 7.08 2.87
CA GLU A 114 9.55 5.70 2.51
C GLU A 114 8.97 4.98 3.72
N VAL A 115 7.84 4.30 3.52
CA VAL A 115 7.13 3.62 4.60
C VAL A 115 7.16 2.13 4.41
N TRP A 116 7.33 1.38 5.49
CA TRP A 116 7.28 -0.07 5.46
C TRP A 116 5.97 -0.62 6.04
N MET A 117 5.59 -1.79 5.53
CA MET A 117 4.48 -2.60 6.02
C MET A 117 4.97 -4.04 6.23
N ILE A 118 4.48 -4.70 7.28
CA ILE A 118 4.76 -6.11 7.56
C ILE A 118 3.49 -6.92 7.26
N PRO A 119 3.49 -7.76 6.21
CA PRO A 119 2.44 -8.73 5.98
C PRO A 119 2.58 -9.92 6.92
N LEU A 120 1.49 -10.25 7.60
CA LEU A 120 1.36 -11.39 8.50
C LEU A 120 0.16 -12.26 8.08
N LYS A 121 0.14 -13.49 8.58
CA LYS A 121 -1.03 -14.37 8.53
C LYS A 121 -1.39 -14.80 9.95
N LEU A 122 -2.61 -14.51 10.37
CA LEU A 122 -3.16 -14.96 11.65
C LEU A 122 -4.41 -15.79 11.35
N ASP A 123 -4.43 -17.06 11.75
CA ASP A 123 -5.55 -17.99 11.48
C ASP A 123 -5.97 -18.05 10.01
N GLY A 124 -5.00 -17.93 9.09
CA GLY A 124 -5.22 -17.91 7.64
C GLY A 124 -5.71 -16.57 7.09
N GLN A 125 -6.01 -15.59 7.94
CA GLN A 125 -6.39 -14.24 7.54
C GLN A 125 -5.16 -13.35 7.31
N PRO A 126 -5.13 -12.55 6.23
CA PRO A 126 -4.06 -11.60 5.99
C PRO A 126 -4.17 -10.43 6.98
N LEU A 127 -3.08 -10.13 7.66
CA LEU A 127 -2.96 -9.02 8.59
C LEU A 127 -1.77 -8.15 8.17
N VAL A 128 -1.91 -6.84 8.21
CA VAL A 128 -0.84 -5.91 7.85
C VAL A 128 -0.59 -4.98 9.01
N ILE A 129 0.69 -4.82 9.37
CA ILE A 129 1.15 -3.83 10.34
C ILE A 129 1.94 -2.77 9.58
N GLY A 130 1.48 -1.53 9.61
CA GLY A 130 2.20 -0.37 9.07
C GLY A 130 3.17 0.24 10.08
N GLN A 131 4.17 0.95 9.57
CA GLN A 131 5.16 1.68 10.37
C GLN A 131 4.55 2.64 11.40
N THR A 132 3.38 3.21 11.12
CA THR A 132 2.65 4.13 12.00
C THR A 132 1.86 3.41 13.10
N GLY A 133 1.99 2.09 13.23
CA GLY A 133 1.19 1.27 14.13
C GLY A 133 -0.21 0.96 13.61
N MET A 134 -0.54 1.37 12.38
CA MET A 134 -1.80 1.00 11.72
C MET A 134 -1.86 -0.51 11.51
N ILE A 135 -2.97 -1.12 11.91
CA ILE A 135 -3.24 -2.55 11.69
C ILE A 135 -4.48 -2.68 10.84
N PHE A 136 -4.39 -3.45 9.76
CA PHE A 136 -5.54 -3.66 8.88
C PHE A 136 -5.55 -5.06 8.27
N LEU A 137 -6.77 -5.59 8.10
CA LEU A 137 -7.01 -6.87 7.46
C LEU A 137 -6.96 -6.68 5.96
N TYR A 138 -5.76 -6.84 5.38
CA TYR A 138 -5.56 -6.61 3.97
C TYR A 138 -4.51 -7.54 3.37
N PRO A 139 -4.82 -8.21 2.26
CA PRO A 139 -3.90 -9.14 1.64
C PRO A 139 -2.83 -8.41 0.82
N LEU A 140 -1.72 -8.00 1.45
CA LEU A 140 -0.48 -7.72 0.73
C LEU A 140 0.04 -9.04 0.14
N GLY A 141 -0.06 -9.19 -1.17
CA GLY A 141 0.24 -10.46 -1.82
C GLY A 141 1.69 -10.92 -1.71
N HIS A 142 1.82 -12.25 -1.71
CA HIS A 142 2.44 -12.96 -2.84
C HIS A 142 1.33 -13.52 -3.74
#